data_AF-A0A9Q0NQY8-F1
#
_entry.id   AF-A0A9Q0NQY8-F1
#
_cell.length_a   1.000
_cell.length_b   1.000
_cell.length_c   1.000
_cell.angle_alpha   90.00
_cell.angle_beta   90.00
_cell.angle_gamma   90.00
#
_symmetry.space_group_name_H-M   'P 1'
#
loop_
_entity.id
_entity.type
_entity.pdbx_description
1 polymer ?
#
loop_
_entity_poly.entity_id
_entity_poly.type
_entity_poly.pdbx_seq_one_letter_code
_entity_poly.pdbx_strand_id
1 'polypeptide(L)'
;MPGEPFVPKPSKEAEMEKIMRSMEGMPGAPGMKMYSREELMGMNNFGNEDAEDEDDEDEQFPSNMGKVLREKQNTKDEWKQKIFKGIKGTGEALKGHANSVSNQIQKWWKGVRAAPAKKNSKTGKSEL
;
A
#
# COMPACT_ATOMS: atom_id res chain seq x y z
N MET A 1 4.96 -24.87 37.00
CA MET A 1 6.04 -23.88 37.17
C MET A 1 5.87 -22.80 36.11
N PRO A 2 5.82 -21.51 36.48
CA PRO A 2 5.80 -20.43 35.49
C PRO A 2 7.15 -20.37 34.77
N GLY A 3 7.12 -20.36 33.44
CA GLY A 3 8.32 -20.36 32.57
C GLY A 3 9.10 -19.05 32.61
N GLU A 4 10.34 -19.10 32.12
CA GLU A 4 11.24 -17.93 32.11
C GLU A 4 10.65 -16.72 31.37
N PRO A 5 10.88 -15.49 31.87
CA PRO A 5 10.47 -14.28 31.20
C PRO A 5 11.13 -14.16 29.83
N PHE A 6 10.34 -13.86 28.80
CA PHE A 6 10.87 -13.57 27.46
C PHE A 6 11.73 -12.30 27.49
N VAL A 7 13.01 -12.44 27.13
CA VAL A 7 13.90 -11.30 26.89
C VAL A 7 13.79 -10.91 25.42
N PRO A 8 13.35 -9.67 25.10
CA PRO A 8 13.28 -9.23 23.71
C PRO A 8 14.68 -9.17 23.10
N LYS A 9 14.81 -9.69 21.86
CA LYS A 9 16.06 -9.63 21.10
C LYS A 9 16.51 -8.17 20.91
N PRO A 10 17.82 -7.90 20.87
CA PRO A 10 18.34 -6.56 20.57
C PRO A 10 17.88 -6.11 19.17
N SER A 11 17.60 -4.83 18.99
CA SER A 11 16.99 -4.27 17.76
C SER A 11 17.73 -4.65 16.47
N LYS A 12 19.06 -4.75 16.53
CA LYS A 12 19.90 -5.15 15.38
C LYS A 12 19.62 -6.58 14.91
N GLU A 13 19.46 -7.51 15.84
CA GLU A 13 19.17 -8.91 15.52
C GLU A 13 17.72 -9.07 15.07
N ALA A 14 16.79 -8.34 15.69
CA ALA A 14 15.38 -8.35 15.31
C ALA A 14 15.16 -7.82 13.88
N GLU A 15 15.92 -6.81 13.46
CA GLU A 15 15.87 -6.26 12.10
C GLU A 15 16.51 -7.21 11.08
N MET A 16 17.68 -7.78 11.38
CA MET A 16 18.36 -8.72 10.51
C MET A 16 17.52 -9.99 10.29
N GLU A 17 16.93 -10.54 11.36
CA GLU A 17 16.04 -11.70 11.29
C GLU A 17 14.76 -11.39 10.52
N LYS A 18 14.21 -10.17 10.66
CA LYS A 18 13.05 -9.72 9.89
C LYS A 18 13.35 -9.62 8.40
N ILE A 19 14.54 -9.14 8.02
CA ILE A 19 14.97 -9.06 6.62
C ILE A 19 15.18 -10.48 6.06
N MET A 20 15.95 -11.32 6.75
CA MET A 20 16.18 -12.73 6.33
C MET A 20 14.86 -13.48 6.14
N ARG A 21 13.94 -13.38 7.12
CA ARG A 21 12.62 -14.02 7.07
C ARG A 21 11.73 -13.45 5.96
N SER A 22 11.91 -12.18 5.58
CA SER A 22 11.18 -11.60 4.44
C SER A 22 11.68 -12.11 3.09
N MET A 23 12.92 -12.62 3.02
CA MET A 23 13.53 -13.14 1.80
C MET A 23 13.31 -14.65 1.63
N GLU A 24 13.09 -15.39 2.71
CA GLU A 24 12.99 -16.87 2.72
C GLU A 24 11.79 -17.44 1.93
N GLY A 25 10.77 -16.63 1.66
CA GLY A 25 9.54 -17.07 0.98
C GLY A 25 9.24 -16.36 -0.34
N MET A 26 10.14 -15.52 -0.85
CA MET A 26 9.92 -14.83 -2.12
C MET A 26 10.29 -15.74 -3.29
N PRO A 27 9.33 -16.27 -4.06
CA PRO A 27 9.65 -16.99 -5.28
C PRO A 27 10.41 -16.03 -6.21
N GLY A 28 11.52 -16.50 -6.77
CA GLY A 28 12.29 -15.73 -7.74
C GLY A 28 11.38 -15.21 -8.87
N ALA A 29 11.71 -14.04 -9.40
CA ALA A 29 10.91 -13.44 -10.46
C ALA A 29 10.76 -14.42 -11.64
N PRO A 30 9.53 -14.62 -12.18
CA PRO A 30 9.34 -15.47 -13.34
C PRO A 30 10.20 -14.97 -14.51
N GLY A 31 11.02 -15.84 -15.09
CA GLY A 31 11.96 -15.52 -16.18
C GLY A 31 13.42 -15.34 -15.76
N MET A 32 13.75 -15.43 -14.47
CA MET A 32 15.14 -15.41 -14.02
C MET A 32 15.81 -16.76 -14.29
N LYS A 33 16.92 -16.75 -15.06
CA LYS A 33 17.73 -17.95 -15.29
C LYS A 33 18.65 -18.18 -14.10
N MET A 34 18.62 -19.39 -13.55
CA MET A 34 19.54 -19.82 -12.49
C MET A 34 20.82 -20.31 -13.15
N TYR A 35 21.86 -19.49 -13.12
CA TYR A 35 23.18 -19.89 -13.61
C TYR A 35 23.92 -20.64 -12.52
N SER A 36 24.49 -21.79 -12.86
CA SER A 36 25.38 -22.53 -11.95
C SER A 36 26.73 -21.81 -11.85
N ARG A 37 27.48 -22.10 -10.78
CA ARG A 37 28.83 -21.50 -10.55
C ARG A 37 29.75 -21.73 -11.75
N GLU A 38 29.66 -22.89 -12.38
CA GLU A 38 30.46 -23.30 -13.53
C GLU A 38 30.10 -22.50 -14.79
N GLU A 39 28.82 -22.14 -14.96
CA GLU A 39 28.33 -21.33 -16.08
C GLU A 39 28.73 -19.86 -15.91
N LEU A 40 28.73 -19.36 -14.68
CA LEU A 40 29.25 -18.03 -14.33
C LEU A 40 30.77 -17.92 -14.55
N MET A 41 31.53 -18.94 -14.15
CA MET A 41 32.99 -18.97 -14.36
C MET A 41 33.36 -19.20 -15.83
N GLY A 42 32.51 -19.88 -16.61
CA GLY A 42 32.69 -20.07 -18.05
C GLY A 42 32.24 -18.88 -18.90
N MET A 43 31.57 -17.89 -18.31
CA MET A 43 31.23 -16.64 -19.00
C MET A 43 32.48 -15.77 -19.10
N ASN A 44 33.15 -15.83 -20.26
CA ASN A 44 34.31 -15.02 -20.67
C ASN A 44 34.11 -13.49 -20.62
N ASN A 45 33.00 -12.99 -20.09
CA ASN A 45 32.66 -11.57 -19.98
C ASN A 45 32.85 -10.99 -18.57
N PHE A 46 33.40 -11.77 -17.61
CA PHE A 46 33.54 -11.33 -16.21
C PHE A 46 34.92 -10.81 -15.80
N GLY A 47 35.80 -10.48 -16.75
CA GLY A 47 37.08 -9.86 -16.43
C GLY A 47 38.02 -9.85 -17.62
N ASN A 48 37.88 -8.85 -18.50
CA ASN A 48 39.05 -8.35 -19.22
C ASN A 48 39.76 -7.41 -18.25
N GLU A 49 40.75 -7.92 -17.53
CA GLU A 49 41.70 -7.15 -16.72
C GLU A 49 42.68 -6.42 -17.65
N ASP A 50 42.17 -5.55 -18.51
CA ASP A 50 42.97 -4.58 -19.24
C ASP A 50 42.32 -3.21 -19.03
N ALA A 51 42.68 -2.63 -17.89
CA ALA A 51 42.36 -1.24 -17.57
C ALA A 51 43.27 -0.34 -18.41
N GLU A 52 42.93 -0.20 -19.68
CA GLU A 52 43.41 0.90 -20.52
C GLU A 52 42.52 2.10 -20.22
N ASP A 53 43.09 3.03 -19.45
CA ASP A 53 42.57 4.34 -19.11
C ASP A 53 42.63 5.24 -20.35
N GLU A 54 41.59 5.20 -21.18
CA GLU A 54 41.39 6.21 -22.25
C GLU A 54 40.18 7.09 -21.90
N ASP A 55 40.53 8.23 -21.33
CA ASP A 55 39.74 9.45 -21.21
C ASP A 55 39.48 10.06 -22.62
N ASP A 56 38.38 10.82 -22.71
CA ASP A 56 37.82 11.50 -23.89
C ASP A 56 37.12 10.63 -24.95
N GLU A 57 35.79 10.64 -24.92
CA GLU A 57 35.00 10.95 -26.14
C GLU A 57 33.57 11.37 -25.76
N ASP A 58 33.24 12.60 -26.13
CA ASP A 58 32.01 13.33 -25.94
C ASP A 58 30.74 12.46 -25.82
N GLU A 59 29.98 12.71 -24.75
CA GLU A 59 28.63 12.19 -24.54
C GLU A 59 27.67 12.71 -25.64
N GLN A 60 27.73 12.08 -26.82
CA GLN A 60 26.69 12.12 -27.83
C GLN A 60 25.49 11.34 -27.26
N PHE A 61 24.78 11.97 -26.33
CA PHE A 61 23.54 11.44 -25.78
C PHE A 61 22.64 11.00 -26.95
N PRO A 62 22.23 9.72 -27.03
CA PRO A 62 21.35 9.27 -28.10
C PRO A 62 20.07 10.12 -28.09
N SER A 63 19.81 10.86 -29.18
CA SER A 63 18.67 11.78 -29.39
C SER A 63 17.30 11.18 -29.04
N ASN A 64 17.23 9.86 -29.05
CA ASN A 64 16.11 9.01 -28.65
C ASN A 64 15.82 9.01 -27.13
N MET A 65 16.76 9.38 -26.25
CA MET A 65 16.49 9.47 -24.81
C MET A 65 15.55 10.62 -24.43
N GLY A 66 15.63 11.76 -25.10
CA GLY A 66 14.73 12.90 -24.83
C GLY A 66 13.25 12.56 -25.11
N LYS A 67 12.99 11.72 -26.12
CA LYS A 67 11.63 11.25 -26.45
C LYS A 67 11.13 10.26 -25.39
N VAL A 68 11.94 9.29 -25.01
CA VAL A 68 11.59 8.29 -23.98
C VAL A 68 11.35 8.94 -22.62
N LEU A 69 12.18 9.92 -22.22
CA LEU A 69 11.99 10.66 -20.98
C LEU A 69 10.67 11.43 -20.98
N ARG A 70 10.31 12.09 -22.08
CA ARG A 70 9.06 12.84 -22.22
C ARG A 70 7.83 11.93 -22.27
N GLU A 71 7.93 10.78 -22.92
CA GLU A 71 6.87 9.75 -22.97
C GLU A 71 6.65 9.08 -21.61
N LYS A 72 7.73 8.78 -20.88
CA LYS A 72 7.68 8.27 -19.50
C LYS A 72 7.10 9.29 -18.52
N GLN A 73 7.31 10.58 -18.76
CA GLN A 73 6.72 11.65 -17.97
C GLN A 73 5.21 11.75 -18.20
N ASN A 74 4.75 11.70 -19.47
CA ASN A 74 3.33 11.72 -19.81
C ASN A 74 2.55 10.53 -19.23
N THR A 75 3.10 9.31 -19.37
CA THR A 75 2.48 8.10 -18.81
C THR A 75 2.41 8.11 -17.28
N LYS A 76 3.42 8.70 -16.61
CA LYS A 76 3.41 8.89 -15.15
C LYS A 76 2.34 9.89 -14.71
N ASP A 77 2.14 10.96 -15.45
CA ASP A 77 1.12 11.97 -15.15
C ASP A 77 -0.30 11.44 -15.44
N GLU A 78 -0.50 10.67 -16.50
CA GLU A 78 -1.76 9.97 -16.79
C GLU A 78 -2.13 8.96 -15.69
N TRP A 79 -1.15 8.18 -15.20
CA TRP A 79 -1.37 7.22 -14.13
C TRP A 79 -1.76 7.90 -12.81
N LYS A 80 -1.09 9.01 -12.45
CA LYS A 80 -1.46 9.82 -11.28
C LYS A 80 -2.88 10.38 -11.40
N GLN A 81 -3.25 10.90 -12.57
CA GLN A 81 -4.61 11.41 -12.82
C GLN A 81 -5.65 10.31 -12.67
N LYS A 82 -5.35 9.09 -13.16
CA LYS A 82 -6.23 7.93 -13.03
C LYS A 82 -6.43 7.53 -11.57
N ILE A 83 -5.37 7.53 -10.76
CA ILE A 83 -5.44 7.25 -9.32
C ILE A 83 -6.24 8.35 -8.61
N PHE A 84 -5.94 9.62 -8.88
CA PHE A 84 -6.61 10.74 -8.23
C PHE A 84 -8.11 10.77 -8.51
N LYS A 85 -8.51 10.46 -9.75
CA LYS A 85 -9.93 10.32 -10.14
C LYS A 85 -10.61 9.16 -9.42
N GLY A 86 -9.93 8.03 -9.26
CA GLY A 86 -10.43 6.88 -8.50
C GLY A 86 -10.67 7.20 -7.03
N ILE A 87 -9.71 7.85 -6.37
CA ILE A 87 -9.81 8.26 -4.95
C ILE A 87 -10.90 9.33 -4.76
N LYS A 88 -11.01 10.30 -5.67
CA LYS A 88 -12.04 11.35 -5.59
C LYS A 88 -13.45 10.76 -5.73
N GLY A 89 -13.66 9.85 -6.68
CA GLY A 89 -14.96 9.21 -6.89
C GLY A 89 -15.42 8.36 -5.71
N THR A 90 -14.53 7.57 -5.11
CA THR A 90 -14.85 6.78 -3.92
C THR A 90 -15.04 7.66 -2.68
N GLY A 91 -14.28 8.76 -2.56
CA GLY A 91 -14.45 9.74 -1.48
C GLY A 91 -15.79 10.49 -1.55
N GLU A 92 -16.24 10.90 -2.74
CA GLU A 92 -17.55 11.54 -2.94
C GLU A 92 -18.71 10.58 -2.65
N ALA A 93 -18.61 9.32 -3.10
CA ALA A 93 -19.60 8.29 -2.79
C ALA A 93 -19.69 7.99 -1.28
N LEU A 94 -18.54 7.89 -0.60
CA LEU A 94 -18.47 7.70 0.86
C LEU A 94 -19.09 8.90 1.60
N LYS A 95 -18.79 10.12 1.15
CA LYS A 95 -19.36 11.36 1.72
C LYS A 95 -20.87 11.43 1.55
N GLY A 96 -21.40 11.01 0.39
CA GLY A 96 -22.84 10.90 0.15
C GLY A 96 -23.52 9.90 1.08
N HIS A 97 -22.91 8.73 1.27
CA HIS A 97 -23.43 7.69 2.15
C HIS A 97 -23.39 8.11 3.64
N ALA A 98 -22.29 8.73 4.08
CA ALA A 98 -22.13 9.23 5.44
C ALA A 98 -23.13 10.34 5.78
N ASN A 99 -23.38 11.28 4.87
CA ASN A 99 -24.41 12.30 5.06
C ASN A 99 -25.83 11.73 5.04
N SER A 100 -26.09 10.70 4.25
CA SER A 100 -27.41 10.05 4.24
C SER A 100 -27.69 9.36 5.58
N VAL A 101 -26.73 8.55 6.06
CA VAL A 101 -26.83 7.84 7.34
C VAL A 101 -26.91 8.82 8.51
N SER A 102 -26.10 9.89 8.53
CA SER A 102 -26.15 10.89 9.60
C SER A 102 -27.49 11.63 9.63
N ASN A 103 -28.05 12.00 8.47
CA ASN A 103 -29.36 12.62 8.38
C ASN A 103 -30.48 11.66 8.81
N GLN A 104 -30.37 10.37 8.51
CA GLN A 104 -31.34 9.36 8.91
C GLN A 104 -31.32 9.11 10.42
N ILE A 105 -30.12 9.05 11.01
CA ILE A 105 -29.93 9.00 12.46
C ILE A 105 -30.49 10.26 13.11
N GLN A 106 -30.17 11.45 12.61
CA GLN A 106 -30.67 12.71 13.17
C GLN A 106 -32.19 12.82 13.12
N LYS A 107 -32.85 12.35 12.04
CA LYS A 107 -34.31 12.27 11.95
C LYS A 107 -34.89 11.27 12.96
N TRP A 108 -34.29 10.09 13.10
CA TRP A 108 -34.69 9.10 14.10
C TRP A 108 -34.60 9.67 15.52
N TRP A 109 -33.47 10.28 15.88
CA TRP A 109 -33.26 10.92 17.19
C TRP A 109 -34.23 12.07 17.47
N LYS A 110 -34.58 12.88 16.45
CA LYS A 110 -35.63 13.91 16.58
C LYS A 110 -37.01 13.30 16.80
N GLY A 111 -37.35 12.22 16.10
CA GLY A 111 -38.60 11.48 16.28
C GLY A 111 -38.73 10.85 17.67
N VAL A 112 -37.62 10.32 18.21
CA VAL A 112 -37.56 9.77 19.58
C VAL A 112 -37.74 10.87 20.64
N ARG A 113 -37.19 12.07 20.42
CA ARG A 113 -37.38 13.23 21.33
C ARG A 113 -38.74 13.90 21.21
N ALA A 114 -39.36 13.85 20.02
CA ALA A 114 -40.66 14.45 19.76
C ALA A 114 -41.83 13.50 20.05
N ALA A 115 -41.57 12.21 20.25
CA ALA A 115 -42.58 11.27 20.72
C ALA A 115 -43.02 11.68 22.14
N PRO A 116 -44.29 12.08 22.35
CA PRO A 116 -44.76 12.34 23.69
C PRO A 116 -44.63 11.04 24.49
N ALA A 117 -44.00 11.12 25.66
CA ALA A 117 -43.95 10.00 26.61
C ALA A 117 -45.36 9.48 26.77
N LYS A 118 -45.61 8.28 26.23
CA LYS A 118 -46.92 7.65 26.22
C LYS A 118 -47.30 7.41 27.68
N LYS A 119 -48.02 8.37 28.29
CA LYS A 119 -48.60 8.22 29.62
C LYS A 119 -49.50 7.01 29.54
N ASN A 120 -49.05 5.94 30.13
CA ASN A 120 -49.79 4.75 30.47
C ASN A 120 -50.87 5.15 31.50
N SER A 121 -51.94 5.79 31.01
CA SER A 121 -53.18 6.00 31.75
C SER A 121 -53.90 4.67 31.90
N LYS A 122 -53.48 3.88 32.90
CA LYS A 122 -54.35 2.86 33.48
C LYS A 122 -55.13 3.53 34.62
N THR A 123 -56.16 4.27 34.25
CA THR A 123 -57.19 4.75 35.17
C THR A 123 -58.42 3.85 35.07
N GLY A 124 -58.83 3.30 36.20
CA GLY A 124 -60.24 3.14 36.56
C GLY A 124 -60.91 1.83 36.18
N LYS A 125 -60.94 0.89 37.12
CA LYS A 125 -62.21 0.25 37.53
C LYS A 125 -62.29 0.30 39.04
N SER A 126 -63.18 1.17 39.49
CA SER A 126 -63.65 1.39 40.85
C SER A 126 -64.82 0.42 41.15
N GLU A 127 -65.04 0.18 42.45
CA GLU A 127 -66.26 -0.39 43.10
C GLU A 127 -66.42 -1.91 42.92
N LEU A 128 -66.61 -2.75 43.94
CA LEU A 128 -67.41 -2.70 45.17
C LEU A 128 -66.78 -3.58 46.28
#